data_AF-X6NAC3-F1
#
_entry.id   AF-X6NAC3-F1
#
_cell.length_a   1.000
_cell.length_b   1.000
_cell.length_c   1.000
_cell.angle_alpha   90.00
_cell.angle_beta   90.00
_cell.angle_gamma   90.00
#
_symmetry.space_group_name_H-M   'P 1'
#
loop_
_entity.id
_entity.type
_entity.pdbx_description
1 polymer ?
#
loop_
_entity_poly.entity_id
_entity_poly.type
_entity_poly.pdbx_seq_one_letter_code
_entity_poly.pdbx_strand_id
1 'polypeptide(L)'
;MDIIDSIKMDLSVATLKGDKSQTKTVACDYLAPLPGAVSHMQSVSHKNEIIICGMPVCYSYHVLKNQYKRICSYPRDTILSGYCVIKWIKSADNISLLAFGKKLKNPLVMNYISVWDEGEEHNKKIRQAIHFNEWVPLIYKSNPIYTKKHDGEVRGVIGGSKNNLLFLVCSPNRIAVLNLDTLEFDKRGVLPVGNADISDYCLVTKHDFGSKEITHIFEMVFFGKNIGLLIEYNEIQNNFQFRELWICSTIRALHFYSYVHVNGAILFFGGFDGTDCSKSVHKYSIQKNQWTKFEHTLPCGSSICDVALTEDKAYVHVIGTASVRWGSHVEHIRIKVDDWMKEDTEMERQWKVEEEEKRKLEEIQTEIKQMGNKIDIRALTVDLISC
;
A
#
# COMPACT_ATOMS: atom_id res chain seq x y z
N MET A 1 24.33 38.89 5.95
CA MET A 1 23.69 38.12 7.03
C MET A 1 22.23 38.09 6.68
N ASP A 2 21.87 37.08 5.90
CA ASP A 2 20.59 37.02 5.21
C ASP A 2 19.46 36.75 6.20
N ILE A 3 18.31 37.35 5.96
CA ILE A 3 17.05 37.10 6.69
C ILE A 3 16.73 35.59 6.72
N ILE A 4 17.25 34.83 5.74
CA ILE A 4 17.17 33.37 5.65
C ILE A 4 17.94 32.66 6.77
N ASP A 5 19.09 33.18 7.21
CA ASP A 5 19.87 32.58 8.30
C ASP A 5 19.27 32.90 9.67
N SER A 6 18.61 34.04 9.82
CA SER A 6 17.88 34.38 11.04
C SER A 6 16.64 33.50 11.24
N ILE A 7 15.94 33.13 10.16
CA ILE A 7 14.78 32.21 10.21
C ILE A 7 15.22 30.76 10.49
N LYS A 8 16.40 30.33 10.01
CA LYS A 8 16.96 29.01 10.35
C LYS A 8 17.34 28.87 11.82
N MET A 9 17.71 29.97 12.47
CA MET A 9 18.14 29.95 13.87
C MET A 9 16.94 29.86 14.83
N ASP A 10 15.81 30.50 14.51
CA ASP A 10 14.58 30.43 15.32
C ASP A 10 13.79 29.12 15.19
N LEU A 11 14.04 28.31 14.16
CA LEU A 11 13.44 26.97 14.01
C LEU A 11 14.14 25.88 14.86
N SER A 12 15.24 26.21 15.53
CA SER A 12 16.03 25.26 16.33
C SER A 12 15.78 25.32 17.85
N VAL A 13 14.94 26.25 18.33
CA VAL A 13 14.64 26.42 19.77
C VAL A 13 13.13 26.53 20.01
N ALA A 14 12.42 25.49 19.60
CA ALA A 14 11.11 25.16 20.17
C ALA A 14 11.19 23.72 20.70
N THR A 15 11.96 23.53 21.76
CA THR A 15 11.92 22.32 22.58
C THR A 15 10.55 22.29 23.26
N LEU A 16 9.55 21.72 22.58
CA LEU A 16 8.30 21.32 23.19
C LEU A 16 8.68 20.40 24.35
N LYS A 17 8.48 20.89 25.58
CA LYS A 17 8.43 20.06 26.77
C LYS A 17 7.40 18.98 26.48
N GLY A 18 7.88 17.75 26.29
CA GLY A 18 7.03 16.61 26.02
C GLY A 18 6.03 16.43 27.14
N ASP A 19 4.78 16.77 26.86
CA ASP A 19 3.68 16.27 27.66
C ASP A 19 3.62 14.77 27.42
N LYS A 20 3.76 13.97 28.48
CA LYS A 20 3.63 12.51 28.40
C LYS A 20 2.14 12.19 28.22
N SER A 21 1.62 12.46 27.03
CA SER A 21 0.35 11.90 26.56
C SER A 21 0.47 10.38 26.66
N GLN A 22 -0.25 9.77 27.60
CA GLN A 22 -0.37 8.32 27.69
C GLN A 22 -1.03 7.82 26.40
N THR A 23 -0.24 7.26 25.49
CA THR A 23 -0.74 6.61 24.28
C THR A 23 -1.56 5.40 24.69
N LYS A 24 -2.84 5.38 24.30
CA LYS A 24 -3.72 4.24 24.57
C LYS A 24 -3.44 3.15 23.54
N THR A 25 -3.38 1.90 23.97
CA THR A 25 -3.32 0.76 23.05
C THR A 25 -4.71 0.46 22.51
N VAL A 26 -4.83 0.10 21.23
CA VAL A 26 -6.10 -0.35 20.65
C VAL A 26 -6.53 -1.70 21.23
N ALA A 27 -7.83 -1.91 21.39
CA ALA A 27 -8.37 -3.22 21.73
C ALA A 27 -8.16 -4.20 20.57
N CYS A 28 -7.60 -5.38 20.84
CA CYS A 28 -7.35 -6.40 19.83
C CYS A 28 -7.49 -7.81 20.41
N ASP A 29 -7.86 -8.77 19.54
CA ASP A 29 -7.85 -10.18 19.88
C ASP A 29 -6.56 -10.84 19.37
N TYR A 30 -5.91 -11.62 20.22
CA TYR A 30 -4.79 -12.48 19.82
C TYR A 30 -5.32 -13.79 19.24
N LEU A 31 -4.81 -14.15 18.06
CA LEU A 31 -5.25 -15.29 17.27
C LEU A 31 -4.18 -16.39 17.27
N ALA A 32 -4.49 -17.53 16.63
CA ALA A 32 -3.52 -18.59 16.47
C ALA A 32 -2.23 -18.04 15.83
N PRO A 33 -1.04 -18.42 16.31
CA PRO A 33 0.20 -17.95 15.74
C PRO A 33 0.44 -18.62 14.38
N LEU A 34 1.24 -17.96 13.53
CA LEU A 34 1.65 -18.50 12.26
C LEU A 34 2.47 -19.80 12.47
N PRO A 35 2.21 -20.90 11.75
CA PRO A 35 2.85 -22.20 12.02
C PRO A 35 4.37 -22.25 11.80
N GLY A 36 4.96 -21.23 11.17
CA GLY A 36 6.39 -21.15 10.93
C GLY A 36 6.82 -19.77 10.48
N ALA A 37 8.13 -19.54 10.40
CA ALA A 37 8.67 -18.27 9.91
C ALA A 37 8.35 -18.09 8.41
N VAL A 38 7.60 -17.05 8.09
CA VAL A 38 7.30 -16.65 6.72
C VAL A 38 7.79 -15.22 6.51
N SER A 39 8.64 -15.03 5.52
CA SER A 39 9.15 -13.72 5.14
C SER A 39 8.45 -13.19 3.89
N HIS A 40 8.47 -11.86 3.77
CA HIS A 40 7.87 -11.13 2.66
C HIS A 40 6.41 -11.54 2.42
N MET A 41 5.56 -11.45 3.44
CA MET A 41 4.16 -11.85 3.32
C MET A 41 3.36 -10.85 2.48
N GLN A 42 2.44 -11.38 1.69
CA GLN A 42 1.36 -10.65 1.04
C GLN A 42 0.10 -11.47 1.21
N SER A 43 -1.01 -10.83 1.56
CA SER A 43 -2.24 -11.54 1.83
C SER A 43 -3.41 -10.99 1.06
N VAL A 44 -4.35 -11.88 0.78
CA VAL A 44 -5.62 -11.57 0.14
C VAL A 44 -6.73 -12.35 0.83
N SER A 45 -7.87 -11.70 1.00
CA SER A 45 -9.04 -12.35 1.61
C SER A 45 -9.93 -12.98 0.56
N HIS A 46 -10.50 -14.15 0.88
CA HIS A 46 -11.46 -14.86 0.05
C HIS A 46 -12.38 -15.69 0.93
N LYS A 47 -13.68 -15.39 0.90
CA LYS A 47 -14.69 -16.01 1.76
C LYS A 47 -14.26 -15.89 3.22
N ASN A 48 -14.22 -17.02 3.93
CA ASN A 48 -13.80 -17.10 5.34
C ASN A 48 -12.29 -17.34 5.49
N GLU A 49 -11.49 -17.02 4.48
CA GLU A 49 -10.06 -17.29 4.44
C GLU A 49 -9.24 -16.03 4.19
N ILE A 50 -8.09 -15.96 4.86
CA ILE A 50 -7.00 -15.04 4.53
C ILE A 50 -5.89 -15.91 3.94
N ILE A 51 -5.66 -15.75 2.64
CA ILE A 51 -4.61 -16.45 1.91
C ILE A 51 -3.34 -15.63 2.06
N ILE A 52 -2.33 -16.22 2.68
CA ILE A 52 -1.05 -15.61 2.99
C ILE A 52 -0.01 -16.26 2.09
N CYS A 53 0.52 -15.46 1.19
CA CYS A 53 1.58 -15.86 0.27
C CYS A 53 2.90 -15.27 0.78
N GLY A 54 3.88 -16.12 1.06
CA GLY A 54 5.20 -15.69 1.48
C GLY A 54 6.24 -16.80 1.31
N MET A 55 7.50 -16.50 1.60
CA MET A 55 8.58 -17.49 1.52
C MET A 55 8.80 -18.18 2.86
N PRO A 56 9.00 -19.51 2.90
CA PRO A 56 9.00 -20.45 1.76
C PRO A 56 7.62 -21.09 1.45
N VAL A 57 6.60 -20.80 2.25
CA VAL A 57 5.31 -21.50 2.24
C VAL A 57 4.16 -20.50 2.22
N CYS A 58 3.12 -20.83 1.44
CA CYS A 58 1.83 -20.14 1.47
C CYS A 58 0.87 -20.88 2.42
N TYR A 59 0.08 -20.12 3.17
CA TYR A 59 -0.92 -20.61 4.11
C TYR A 59 -2.29 -20.03 3.81
N SER A 60 -3.34 -20.77 4.15
CA SER A 60 -4.68 -20.24 4.31
C SER A 60 -5.00 -20.20 5.81
N TYR A 61 -5.36 -19.03 6.31
CA TYR A 61 -5.91 -18.86 7.65
C TYR A 61 -7.43 -18.77 7.58
N HIS A 62 -8.13 -19.63 8.30
CA HIS A 62 -9.59 -19.62 8.33
C HIS A 62 -10.12 -18.79 9.49
N VAL A 63 -10.81 -17.69 9.19
CA VAL A 63 -11.19 -16.65 10.16
C VAL A 63 -12.12 -17.17 11.26
N LEU A 64 -13.07 -18.04 10.92
CA LEU A 64 -14.00 -18.64 11.89
C LEU A 64 -13.38 -19.78 12.72
N LYS A 65 -12.46 -20.56 12.12
CA LYS A 65 -11.83 -21.71 12.79
C LYS A 65 -10.62 -21.32 13.61
N ASN A 66 -10.08 -20.11 13.41
CA ASN A 66 -8.84 -19.62 14.01
C ASN A 66 -7.67 -20.60 13.83
N GLN A 67 -7.48 -21.08 12.60
CA GLN A 67 -6.49 -22.11 12.27
C GLN A 67 -5.85 -21.85 10.91
N TYR A 68 -4.61 -22.32 10.76
CA TYR A 68 -3.85 -22.28 9.52
C TYR A 68 -3.84 -23.65 8.86
N LYS A 69 -3.90 -23.66 7.53
CA LYS A 69 -3.56 -24.82 6.69
C LYS A 69 -2.55 -24.42 5.63
N ARG A 70 -1.59 -25.32 5.38
CA ARG A 70 -0.62 -25.14 4.30
C ARG A 70 -1.34 -25.22 2.95
N ILE A 71 -1.01 -24.30 2.05
CA ILE A 71 -1.43 -24.33 0.64
C ILE A 71 -0.33 -25.01 -0.16
N CYS A 72 0.80 -24.32 -0.34
CA CYS A 72 1.89 -24.75 -1.22
C CYS A 72 3.20 -24.04 -0.89
N SER A 73 4.22 -24.27 -1.71
CA SER A 73 5.49 -23.53 -1.66
C SER A 73 5.75 -22.86 -3.01
N TYR A 74 6.52 -21.77 -3.00
CA TYR A 74 7.02 -21.20 -4.25
C TYR A 74 8.02 -22.17 -4.92
N PRO A 75 8.18 -22.13 -6.26
CA PRO A 75 9.20 -22.90 -6.95
C PRO A 75 10.59 -22.59 -6.40
N ARG A 76 11.48 -23.61 -6.28
CA ARG A 76 12.78 -23.49 -5.60
C ARG A 76 13.67 -22.35 -6.10
N ASP A 77 13.60 -22.01 -7.39
CA ASP A 77 14.42 -20.97 -8.00
C ASP A 77 13.77 -19.57 -7.92
N THR A 78 12.68 -19.43 -7.15
CA THR A 78 11.95 -18.17 -7.01
C THR A 78 12.60 -17.29 -5.95
N ILE A 79 13.03 -16.09 -6.36
CA ILE A 79 13.51 -15.06 -5.44
C ILE A 79 12.42 -14.00 -5.33
N LEU A 80 11.71 -13.96 -4.20
CA LEU A 80 10.74 -12.92 -3.91
C LEU A 80 11.45 -11.68 -3.35
N SER A 81 11.42 -10.59 -4.10
CA SER A 81 11.91 -9.30 -3.67
C SER A 81 11.09 -8.22 -4.35
N GLY A 82 10.56 -7.26 -3.58
CA GLY A 82 9.69 -6.20 -4.08
C GLY A 82 8.55 -6.74 -4.92
N TYR A 83 7.84 -7.74 -4.39
CA TYR A 83 6.80 -8.47 -5.12
C TYR A 83 5.41 -8.13 -4.57
N CYS A 84 4.40 -8.40 -5.37
CA CYS A 84 2.99 -8.14 -5.09
C CYS A 84 2.17 -9.36 -5.47
N VAL A 85 1.21 -9.70 -4.62
CA VAL A 85 0.20 -10.73 -4.89
C VAL A 85 -1.14 -10.03 -5.08
N ILE A 86 -1.82 -10.37 -6.17
CA ILE A 86 -3.07 -9.72 -6.58
C ILE A 86 -4.12 -10.81 -6.75
N LYS A 87 -5.27 -10.66 -6.08
CA LYS A 87 -6.44 -11.53 -6.26
C LYS A 87 -7.14 -11.18 -7.57
N TRP A 88 -7.17 -12.12 -8.51
CA TRP A 88 -7.89 -12.04 -9.76
C TRP A 88 -9.11 -12.95 -9.74
N ILE A 89 -10.31 -12.35 -9.77
CA ILE A 89 -11.58 -13.07 -9.73
C ILE A 89 -12.02 -13.39 -11.16
N LYS A 90 -11.99 -14.67 -11.54
CA LYS A 90 -12.52 -15.14 -12.84
C LYS A 90 -13.99 -15.54 -12.76
N SER A 91 -14.39 -16.12 -11.63
CA SER A 91 -15.78 -16.43 -11.27
C SER A 91 -15.96 -16.35 -9.75
N ALA A 92 -17.20 -16.45 -9.26
CA ALA A 92 -17.51 -16.31 -7.83
C ALA A 92 -16.79 -17.36 -6.95
N ASP A 93 -16.57 -18.57 -7.46
CA ASP A 93 -15.99 -19.68 -6.70
C ASP A 93 -14.53 -19.97 -7.00
N ASN A 94 -13.99 -19.46 -8.12
CA ASN A 94 -12.62 -19.71 -8.53
C ASN A 94 -11.85 -18.40 -8.62
N ILE A 95 -10.86 -18.24 -7.75
CA ILE A 95 -9.91 -17.13 -7.82
C ILE A 95 -8.58 -17.63 -8.37
N SER A 96 -7.91 -16.76 -9.12
CA SER A 96 -6.50 -16.90 -9.45
C SER A 96 -5.73 -15.85 -8.65
N LEU A 97 -4.59 -16.21 -8.08
CA LEU A 97 -3.64 -15.25 -7.53
C LEU A 97 -2.56 -14.99 -8.56
N LEU A 98 -2.24 -13.72 -8.79
CA LEU A 98 -1.16 -13.29 -9.67
C LEU A 98 -0.01 -12.77 -8.81
N ALA A 99 1.20 -13.23 -9.08
CA ALA A 99 2.41 -12.76 -8.41
C ALA A 99 3.35 -12.08 -9.41
N PHE A 100 3.70 -10.83 -9.13
CA PHE A 100 4.65 -10.01 -9.89
C PHE A 100 5.77 -9.56 -8.96
N GLY A 101 7.01 -9.47 -9.43
CA GLY A 101 8.09 -8.97 -8.59
C GLY A 101 9.38 -8.62 -9.32
N LYS A 102 10.23 -7.83 -8.66
CA LYS A 102 11.52 -7.29 -9.17
C LYS A 102 12.39 -8.35 -9.86
N LYS A 103 12.63 -9.46 -9.14
CA LYS A 103 13.55 -10.53 -9.54
C LYS A 103 12.84 -11.73 -10.16
N LEU A 104 11.53 -11.64 -10.35
CA LEU A 104 10.74 -12.72 -10.89
C LEU A 104 10.93 -12.75 -12.41
N LYS A 105 11.53 -13.83 -12.93
CA LYS A 105 11.80 -13.97 -14.38
C LYS A 105 10.53 -13.87 -15.21
N ASN A 106 9.46 -14.50 -14.73
CA ASN A 106 8.12 -14.48 -15.28
C ASN A 106 7.12 -14.27 -14.14
N PRO A 107 6.04 -13.48 -14.31
CA PRO A 107 4.91 -13.47 -13.40
C PRO A 107 4.42 -14.90 -13.13
N LEU A 108 3.94 -15.14 -11.92
CA LEU A 108 3.38 -16.43 -11.52
C LEU A 108 1.86 -16.31 -11.38
N VAL A 109 1.17 -17.41 -11.61
CA VAL A 109 -0.26 -17.56 -11.36
C VAL A 109 -0.49 -18.81 -10.53
N MET A 110 -1.42 -18.72 -9.59
CA MET A 110 -1.92 -19.86 -8.83
C MET A 110 -3.44 -19.86 -8.92
N ASN A 111 -4.03 -20.89 -9.52
CA ASN A 111 -5.46 -21.12 -9.40
C ASN A 111 -5.73 -21.68 -8.02
N TYR A 112 -6.45 -20.92 -7.19
CA TYR A 112 -6.69 -21.29 -5.80
C TYR A 112 -8.03 -21.99 -5.64
N ILE A 113 -8.01 -23.08 -4.87
CA ILE A 113 -9.20 -23.74 -4.33
C ILE A 113 -9.02 -23.89 -2.83
N SER A 114 -10.09 -23.66 -2.07
CA SER A 114 -10.04 -23.75 -0.61
C SER A 114 -9.41 -25.06 -0.14
N VAL A 115 -8.47 -24.96 0.79
CA VAL A 115 -7.89 -26.12 1.49
C VAL A 115 -8.79 -26.61 2.65
N TRP A 116 -9.96 -26.01 2.84
CA TRP A 116 -10.89 -26.36 3.91
C TRP A 116 -12.07 -27.21 3.43
N ASP A 117 -12.33 -27.27 2.12
CA ASP A 117 -13.49 -27.94 1.51
C ASP A 117 -13.16 -29.38 1.03
N GLU A 118 -12.40 -30.14 1.81
CA GLU A 118 -11.88 -31.48 1.46
C GLU A 118 -12.99 -32.57 1.28
N GLY A 119 -14.23 -32.26 1.67
CA GLY A 119 -15.37 -33.18 1.65
C GLY A 119 -16.19 -33.21 0.36
N GLU A 120 -16.03 -32.26 -0.57
CA GLU A 120 -16.86 -32.20 -1.77
C GLU A 120 -16.26 -33.05 -2.91
N GLU A 121 -17.01 -34.04 -3.41
CA GLU A 121 -16.57 -34.90 -4.52
C GLU A 121 -16.18 -34.11 -5.78
N HIS A 122 -16.83 -32.97 -6.01
CA HIS A 122 -16.53 -32.05 -7.11
C HIS A 122 -15.08 -31.54 -7.04
N ASN A 123 -14.64 -31.13 -5.85
CA ASN A 123 -13.29 -30.59 -5.62
C ASN A 123 -12.21 -31.67 -5.78
N LYS A 124 -12.52 -32.94 -5.48
CA LYS A 124 -11.59 -34.07 -5.70
C LYS A 124 -11.31 -34.30 -7.19
N LYS A 125 -12.33 -34.27 -8.05
CA LYS A 125 -12.17 -34.43 -9.51
C LYS A 125 -11.43 -33.24 -10.13
N ILE A 126 -11.73 -32.03 -9.67
CA ILE A 126 -11.09 -30.80 -10.14
C ILE A 126 -9.58 -30.79 -9.82
N ARG A 127 -9.20 -31.17 -8.60
CA ARG A 127 -7.79 -31.26 -8.17
C ARG A 127 -6.97 -32.27 -8.97
N GLN A 128 -7.60 -33.28 -9.58
CA GLN A 128 -6.93 -34.29 -10.39
C GLN A 128 -6.69 -33.84 -11.84
N ALA A 129 -7.43 -32.85 -12.34
CA ALA A 129 -7.38 -32.43 -13.74
C ALA A 129 -6.44 -31.24 -14.00
N ILE A 130 -6.16 -30.42 -12.99
CA ILE A 130 -5.40 -29.15 -13.12
C ILE A 130 -4.51 -28.97 -11.87
N HIS A 131 -3.32 -28.39 -12.06
CA HIS A 131 -2.42 -27.95 -11.00
C HIS A 131 -3.02 -26.77 -10.18
N PHE A 132 -3.96 -27.07 -9.29
CA PHE A 132 -4.50 -26.11 -8.31
C PHE A 132 -3.58 -25.97 -7.11
N ASN A 133 -3.64 -24.80 -6.46
CA ASN A 133 -2.84 -24.49 -5.28
C ASN A 133 -1.34 -24.68 -5.54
N GLU A 134 -0.89 -24.40 -6.76
CA GLU A 134 0.52 -24.44 -7.15
C GLU A 134 0.85 -23.18 -7.94
N TRP A 135 2.03 -22.62 -7.69
CA TRP A 135 2.54 -21.49 -8.45
C TRP A 135 3.13 -21.97 -9.77
N VAL A 136 2.55 -21.54 -10.87
CA VAL A 136 3.05 -21.81 -12.24
C VAL A 136 3.33 -20.50 -12.97
N PRO A 137 4.23 -20.49 -13.98
CA PRO A 137 4.45 -19.30 -14.81
C PRO A 137 3.15 -18.85 -15.49
N LEU A 138 2.89 -17.55 -15.49
CA LEU A 138 1.80 -16.94 -16.24
C LEU A 138 2.16 -16.94 -17.73
N ILE A 139 1.49 -17.80 -18.50
CA ILE A 139 1.73 -18.04 -19.92
C ILE A 139 0.47 -17.63 -20.70
N TYR A 140 0.67 -16.93 -21.81
CA TYR A 140 -0.39 -16.61 -22.77
C TYR A 140 0.02 -17.02 -24.19
N LYS A 141 -0.85 -17.73 -24.91
CA LYS A 141 -0.58 -18.27 -26.26
C LYS A 141 0.80 -18.94 -26.37
N SER A 142 1.15 -19.74 -25.37
CA SER A 142 2.43 -20.47 -25.26
C SER A 142 3.69 -19.62 -25.06
N ASN A 143 3.55 -18.31 -24.82
CA ASN A 143 4.66 -17.41 -24.48
C ASN A 143 4.54 -16.93 -23.03
N PRO A 144 5.63 -16.98 -22.23
CA PRO A 144 5.66 -16.32 -20.93
C PRO A 144 5.42 -14.81 -21.08
N ILE A 145 4.65 -14.22 -20.17
CA ILE A 145 4.55 -12.76 -20.12
C ILE A 145 5.85 -12.23 -19.55
N TYR A 146 6.70 -11.66 -20.40
CA TYR A 146 7.90 -10.98 -19.92
C TYR A 146 7.55 -9.57 -19.47
N THR A 147 7.45 -9.37 -18.16
CA THR A 147 7.76 -8.07 -17.60
C THR A 147 9.26 -7.87 -17.81
N LYS A 148 9.70 -6.85 -18.56
CA LYS A 148 11.13 -6.47 -18.55
C LYS A 148 11.59 -6.42 -17.10
N LYS A 149 12.79 -6.94 -16.79
CA LYS A 149 13.36 -6.87 -15.44
C LYS A 149 13.11 -5.46 -14.88
N HIS A 150 12.34 -5.40 -13.81
CA HIS A 150 12.08 -4.15 -13.11
C HIS A 150 13.16 -4.02 -12.06
N ASP A 151 13.75 -2.83 -11.94
CA ASP A 151 14.87 -2.61 -11.02
C ASP A 151 14.41 -2.38 -9.57
N GLY A 152 13.10 -2.43 -9.27
CA GLY A 152 12.59 -2.31 -7.91
C GLY A 152 11.19 -2.90 -7.68
N GLU A 153 10.56 -2.45 -6.61
CA GLU A 153 9.29 -2.97 -6.10
C GLU A 153 8.12 -2.80 -7.07
N VAL A 154 7.17 -3.74 -7.01
CA VAL A 154 5.93 -3.73 -7.79
C VAL A 154 4.74 -3.67 -6.84
N ARG A 155 3.74 -2.85 -7.17
CA ARG A 155 2.38 -2.90 -6.61
C ARG A 155 1.37 -2.90 -7.75
N GLY A 156 0.23 -3.54 -7.54
CA GLY A 156 -0.81 -3.50 -8.54
C GLY A 156 -2.21 -3.61 -7.98
N VAL A 157 -3.15 -3.09 -8.75
CA VAL A 157 -4.58 -3.13 -8.48
C VAL A 157 -5.32 -3.50 -9.76
N ILE A 158 -6.39 -4.28 -9.62
CA ILE A 158 -7.28 -4.62 -10.73
C ILE A 158 -8.45 -3.64 -10.73
N GLY A 159 -8.85 -3.20 -11.91
CA GLY A 159 -10.02 -2.38 -12.10
C GLY A 159 -10.30 -2.12 -13.57
N GLY A 160 -10.62 -0.87 -13.88
CA GLY A 160 -11.26 -0.49 -15.14
C GLY A 160 -12.75 -0.82 -15.17
N SER A 161 -13.44 -0.31 -16.18
CA SER A 161 -14.90 -0.36 -16.33
C SER A 161 -15.48 -1.78 -16.36
N LYS A 162 -14.64 -2.76 -16.73
CA LYS A 162 -14.99 -4.19 -16.76
C LYS A 162 -14.20 -5.04 -15.76
N ASN A 163 -13.44 -4.45 -14.85
CA ASN A 163 -12.54 -5.15 -13.92
C ASN A 163 -11.54 -6.09 -14.62
N ASN A 164 -11.13 -5.75 -15.85
CA ASN A 164 -10.24 -6.54 -16.68
C ASN A 164 -8.89 -5.85 -16.91
N LEU A 165 -8.63 -4.71 -16.29
CA LEU A 165 -7.36 -4.00 -16.40
C LEU A 165 -6.57 -4.14 -15.10
N LEU A 166 -5.33 -4.60 -15.22
CA LEU A 166 -4.36 -4.64 -14.13
C LEU A 166 -3.41 -3.46 -14.26
N PHE A 167 -3.46 -2.57 -13.28
CA PHE A 167 -2.55 -1.44 -13.15
C PHE A 167 -1.36 -1.88 -12.31
N LEU A 168 -0.15 -1.75 -12.85
CA LEU A 168 1.10 -2.07 -12.18
C LEU A 168 1.95 -0.82 -12.04
N VAL A 169 2.28 -0.45 -10.81
CA VAL A 169 3.28 0.56 -10.50
C VAL A 169 4.58 -0.16 -10.15
N CYS A 170 5.64 0.20 -10.86
CA CYS A 170 6.97 -0.37 -10.70
C CYS A 170 7.99 0.74 -10.43
N SER A 171 8.85 0.52 -9.44
CA SER A 171 10.03 1.35 -9.18
C SER A 171 10.90 1.51 -10.45
N PRO A 172 11.53 2.68 -10.68
CA PRO A 172 11.49 3.86 -9.82
C PRO A 172 10.21 4.69 -9.95
N ASN A 173 9.59 4.75 -11.14
CA ASN A 173 8.48 5.67 -11.40
C ASN A 173 7.59 5.26 -12.57
N ARG A 174 7.48 3.95 -12.86
CA ARG A 174 6.73 3.46 -14.02
C ARG A 174 5.34 3.01 -13.62
N ILE A 175 4.36 3.29 -14.48
CA ILE A 175 3.03 2.69 -14.41
C ILE A 175 2.74 1.97 -15.72
N ALA A 176 2.08 0.82 -15.65
CA ALA A 176 1.67 0.05 -16.81
C ALA A 176 0.25 -0.48 -16.63
N VAL A 177 -0.47 -0.61 -17.75
CA VAL A 177 -1.79 -1.23 -17.82
C VAL A 177 -1.65 -2.54 -18.59
N LEU A 178 -2.00 -3.64 -17.96
CA LEU A 178 -2.08 -4.97 -18.56
C LEU A 178 -3.56 -5.35 -18.68
N ASN A 179 -3.99 -5.69 -19.89
CA ASN A 179 -5.31 -6.25 -20.11
C ASN A 179 -5.31 -7.72 -19.66
N LEU A 180 -6.19 -8.10 -18.75
CA LEU A 180 -6.24 -9.46 -18.19
C LEU A 180 -6.93 -10.47 -19.12
N ASP A 181 -7.75 -9.99 -20.06
CA ASP A 181 -8.41 -10.87 -21.05
C ASP A 181 -7.43 -11.28 -22.14
N THR A 182 -6.59 -10.34 -22.60
CA THR A 182 -5.60 -10.59 -23.66
C THR A 182 -4.20 -10.84 -23.13
N LEU A 183 -3.92 -10.55 -21.85
CA LEU A 183 -2.59 -10.61 -21.25
C LEU A 183 -1.54 -9.77 -21.99
N GLU A 184 -1.98 -8.68 -22.62
CA GLU A 184 -1.14 -7.72 -23.37
C GLU A 184 -1.08 -6.36 -22.65
N PHE A 185 0.02 -5.62 -22.84
CA PHE A 185 0.19 -4.29 -22.24
C PHE A 185 -0.48 -3.22 -23.11
N ASP A 186 -1.58 -2.65 -22.62
CA ASP A 186 -2.35 -1.61 -23.30
C ASP A 186 -1.66 -0.24 -23.22
N LYS A 187 -0.99 0.05 -22.09
CA LYS A 187 -0.35 1.34 -21.85
C LYS A 187 0.86 1.24 -20.93
N ARG A 188 1.79 2.15 -21.15
CA ARG A 188 2.90 2.46 -20.23
C ARG A 188 2.96 3.96 -20.00
N GLY A 189 3.32 4.36 -18.79
CA GLY A 189 3.46 5.74 -18.37
C GLY A 189 4.56 5.90 -17.34
N VAL A 190 4.81 7.16 -16.98
CA VAL A 190 5.78 7.56 -15.95
C VAL A 190 5.02 8.42 -14.94
N LEU A 191 5.14 8.08 -13.67
CA LEU A 191 4.59 8.86 -12.57
C LEU A 191 5.41 10.17 -12.42
N PRO A 192 4.78 11.30 -12.10
CA PRO A 192 5.46 12.59 -11.91
C PRO A 192 6.13 12.67 -10.53
N VAL A 193 7.04 11.74 -10.25
CA VAL A 193 7.62 11.50 -8.91
C VAL A 193 9.13 11.79 -8.84
N GLY A 194 9.71 12.32 -9.92
CA GLY A 194 11.14 12.57 -10.05
C GLY A 194 12.00 11.30 -10.05
N ASN A 195 13.29 11.45 -9.74
CA ASN A 195 14.26 10.36 -9.60
C ASN A 195 14.36 9.84 -8.15
N ALA A 196 13.35 10.09 -7.32
CA ALA A 196 13.34 9.53 -5.98
C ALA A 196 13.37 8.00 -6.09
N ASP A 197 14.25 7.34 -5.33
CA ASP A 197 14.15 5.90 -5.11
C ASP A 197 12.85 5.70 -4.35
N ILE A 198 11.76 5.37 -5.02
CA ILE A 198 10.50 5.17 -4.35
C ILE A 198 10.53 3.71 -3.90
N SER A 199 10.28 3.48 -2.62
CA SER A 199 10.01 2.17 -2.03
C SER A 199 8.72 2.27 -1.22
N ASP A 200 8.13 1.14 -0.87
CA ASP A 200 7.03 1.04 0.11
C ASP A 200 5.76 1.75 -0.34
N TYR A 201 5.22 1.33 -1.49
CA TYR A 201 4.03 1.97 -2.06
C TYR A 201 2.74 1.47 -1.46
N CYS A 202 1.87 2.42 -1.17
CA CYS A 202 0.43 2.23 -1.16
C CYS A 202 -0.14 2.51 -2.55
N LEU A 203 -0.87 1.55 -3.10
CA LEU A 203 -1.67 1.74 -4.30
C LEU A 203 -3.05 1.13 -4.05
N VAL A 204 -4.09 1.96 -4.10
CA VAL A 204 -5.47 1.51 -3.90
C VAL A 204 -6.37 2.12 -4.95
N THR A 205 -7.51 1.48 -5.19
CA THR A 205 -8.58 2.07 -5.99
C THR A 205 -9.28 3.15 -5.17
N LYS A 206 -9.69 4.26 -5.81
CA LYS A 206 -10.43 5.33 -5.10
C LYS A 206 -11.82 4.87 -4.67
N HIS A 207 -12.44 4.02 -5.48
CA HIS A 207 -13.78 3.48 -5.23
C HIS A 207 -13.68 2.08 -4.63
N ASP A 208 -14.59 1.77 -3.72
CA ASP A 208 -14.80 0.40 -3.23
C ASP A 208 -15.28 -0.50 -4.38
N PHE A 209 -14.89 -1.78 -4.34
CA PHE A 209 -15.40 -2.79 -5.27
C PHE A 209 -16.94 -2.79 -5.27
N GLY A 210 -17.56 -2.51 -6.43
CA GLY A 210 -19.01 -2.60 -6.63
C GLY A 210 -19.76 -1.27 -6.82
N SER A 211 -19.08 -0.12 -6.91
CA SER A 211 -19.74 1.11 -7.37
C SER A 211 -20.22 0.92 -8.83
N LYS A 212 -21.52 1.13 -9.06
CA LYS A 212 -22.21 0.85 -10.34
C LYS A 212 -22.06 1.96 -11.38
N GLU A 213 -21.30 3.01 -11.10
CA GLU A 213 -21.06 4.04 -12.10
C GLU A 213 -20.04 3.51 -13.10
N ILE A 214 -20.54 3.10 -14.27
CA ILE A 214 -19.70 2.78 -15.42
C ILE A 214 -19.11 4.10 -15.91
N THR A 215 -18.01 4.49 -15.31
CA THR A 215 -17.15 5.55 -15.82
C THR A 215 -16.03 4.90 -16.62
N HIS A 216 -15.64 5.52 -17.74
CA HIS A 216 -14.41 5.16 -18.44
C HIS A 216 -13.17 5.81 -17.80
N ILE A 217 -13.33 6.34 -16.58
CA ILE A 217 -12.29 6.99 -15.80
C ILE A 217 -12.08 6.13 -14.56
N PHE A 218 -10.92 5.49 -14.51
CA PHE A 218 -10.51 4.71 -13.35
C PHE A 218 -9.58 5.53 -12.48
N GLU A 219 -9.93 5.67 -11.20
CA GLU A 219 -9.18 6.50 -10.26
C GLU A 219 -8.47 5.63 -9.22
N MET A 220 -7.19 5.93 -8.99
CA MET A 220 -6.34 5.25 -8.01
C MET A 220 -5.67 6.29 -7.11
N VAL A 221 -5.46 5.93 -5.85
CA VAL A 221 -4.67 6.72 -4.91
C VAL A 221 -3.34 6.01 -4.69
N PHE A 222 -2.26 6.76 -4.90
CA PHE A 222 -0.89 6.32 -4.72
C PHE A 222 -0.23 7.14 -3.61
N PHE A 223 0.42 6.47 -2.67
CA PHE A 223 1.33 7.08 -1.70
C PHE A 223 2.65 6.33 -1.68
N GLY A 224 3.76 7.07 -1.69
CA GLY A 224 5.10 6.51 -1.60
C GLY A 224 6.11 7.58 -1.16
N LYS A 225 6.87 7.31 -0.10
CA LYS A 225 7.78 8.27 0.55
C LYS A 225 7.11 9.63 0.80
N ASN A 226 7.54 10.67 0.09
CA ASN A 226 7.05 12.04 0.23
C ASN A 226 6.04 12.42 -0.86
N ILE A 227 5.48 11.44 -1.55
CA ILE A 227 4.68 11.66 -2.75
C ILE A 227 3.31 11.02 -2.57
N GLY A 228 2.27 11.85 -2.72
CA GLY A 228 0.89 11.41 -2.86
C GLY A 228 0.36 11.79 -4.25
N LEU A 229 -0.33 10.89 -4.92
CA LEU A 229 -0.94 11.12 -6.23
C LEU A 229 -2.35 10.55 -6.28
N LEU A 230 -3.28 11.33 -6.82
CA LEU A 230 -4.48 10.82 -7.46
C LEU A 230 -4.13 10.56 -8.92
N ILE A 231 -4.23 9.29 -9.32
CA ILE A 231 -3.97 8.83 -10.67
C ILE A 231 -5.32 8.55 -11.32
N GLU A 232 -5.61 9.24 -12.42
CA GLU A 232 -6.80 9.00 -13.23
C GLU A 232 -6.37 8.36 -14.55
N TYR A 233 -7.06 7.29 -14.95
CA TYR A 233 -6.84 6.62 -16.23
C TYR A 233 -8.12 6.66 -17.05
N ASN A 234 -8.05 7.31 -18.22
CA ASN A 234 -9.16 7.33 -19.17
C ASN A 234 -9.02 6.18 -20.16
N GLU A 235 -9.93 5.21 -20.11
CA GLU A 235 -9.92 4.01 -20.96
C GLU A 235 -10.16 4.33 -22.44
N ILE A 236 -10.99 5.34 -22.75
CA ILE A 236 -11.30 5.71 -24.14
C ILE A 236 -10.11 6.43 -24.77
N GLN A 237 -9.54 7.40 -24.05
CA GLN A 237 -8.42 8.20 -24.54
C GLN A 237 -7.06 7.50 -24.35
N ASN A 238 -7.04 6.39 -23.59
CA ASN A 238 -5.84 5.65 -23.22
C ASN A 238 -4.72 6.55 -22.67
N ASN A 239 -5.06 7.42 -21.71
CA ASN A 239 -4.14 8.38 -21.11
C ASN A 239 -4.23 8.40 -19.58
N PHE A 240 -3.15 8.86 -18.95
CA PHE A 240 -3.09 9.11 -17.51
C PHE A 240 -3.16 10.60 -17.24
N GLN A 241 -3.85 10.97 -16.17
CA GLN A 241 -3.77 12.27 -15.53
C GLN A 241 -3.34 12.09 -14.08
N PHE A 242 -2.60 13.07 -13.56
CA PHE A 242 -2.01 13.01 -12.24
C PHE A 242 -2.32 14.31 -11.49
N ARG A 243 -2.76 14.17 -10.25
CA ARG A 243 -2.94 15.28 -9.33
C ARG A 243 -2.22 14.97 -8.03
N GLU A 244 -1.44 15.92 -7.55
CA GLU A 244 -0.73 15.77 -6.28
C GLU A 244 -1.71 15.70 -5.11
N LEU A 245 -1.38 14.85 -4.14
CA LEU A 245 -2.07 14.73 -2.87
C LEU A 245 -1.10 15.02 -1.74
N TRP A 246 -1.58 15.77 -0.75
CA TRP A 246 -0.82 15.96 0.49
C TRP A 246 -0.62 14.62 1.19
N ILE A 247 0.61 14.37 1.62
CA ILE A 247 0.99 13.27 2.50
C ILE A 247 1.42 13.87 3.84
N CYS A 248 0.86 13.38 4.95
CA CYS A 248 1.12 14.01 6.24
C CYS A 248 2.56 13.83 6.71
N SER A 249 3.06 14.79 7.49
CA SER A 249 4.45 14.87 7.93
C SER A 249 4.91 13.61 8.68
N THR A 250 4.00 12.97 9.40
CA THR A 250 4.29 11.78 10.21
C THR A 250 4.44 10.50 9.38
N ILE A 251 3.70 10.36 8.27
CA ILE A 251 3.85 9.22 7.35
C ILE A 251 5.09 9.38 6.46
N ARG A 252 5.44 10.62 6.05
CA ARG A 252 6.65 10.90 5.26
C ARG A 252 7.93 10.34 5.88
N ALA A 253 7.98 10.31 7.21
CA ALA A 253 9.13 9.82 7.96
C ALA A 253 9.18 8.29 8.08
N LEU A 254 8.15 7.56 7.62
CA LEU A 254 8.01 6.12 7.83
C LEU A 254 8.24 5.33 6.54
N HIS A 255 9.00 4.25 6.66
CA HIS A 255 9.24 3.24 5.64
C HIS A 255 8.54 1.92 6.00
N PHE A 256 8.31 1.04 5.03
CA PHE A 256 7.78 -0.31 5.26
C PHE A 256 6.48 -0.37 6.09
N TYR A 257 5.61 0.64 5.99
CA TYR A 257 4.30 0.60 6.61
C TYR A 257 3.39 -0.41 5.87
N SER A 258 2.45 -1.00 6.59
CA SER A 258 1.39 -1.81 5.99
C SER A 258 0.11 -0.99 5.83
N TYR A 259 -0.76 -1.37 4.91
CA TYR A 259 -2.00 -0.63 4.68
C TYR A 259 -3.15 -1.52 4.24
N VAL A 260 -4.39 -1.06 4.48
CA VAL A 260 -5.61 -1.62 3.87
C VAL A 260 -6.54 -0.51 3.41
N HIS A 261 -7.27 -0.76 2.33
CA HIS A 261 -8.36 0.08 1.85
C HIS A 261 -9.70 -0.45 2.37
N VAL A 262 -10.45 0.39 3.08
CA VAL A 262 -11.75 0.02 3.66
C VAL A 262 -12.65 1.25 3.83
N ASN A 263 -13.90 1.14 3.39
CA ASN A 263 -14.96 2.14 3.54
C ASN A 263 -14.55 3.55 3.08
N GLY A 264 -13.93 3.65 1.90
CA GLY A 264 -13.46 4.92 1.33
C GLY A 264 -12.29 5.58 2.09
N ALA A 265 -11.59 4.82 2.93
CA ALA A 265 -10.41 5.26 3.65
C ALA A 265 -9.27 4.25 3.52
N ILE A 266 -8.04 4.75 3.63
CA ILE A 266 -6.83 3.92 3.70
C ILE A 266 -6.32 3.97 5.13
N LEU A 267 -6.22 2.82 5.78
CA LEU A 267 -5.60 2.69 7.09
C LEU A 267 -4.15 2.26 6.91
N PHE A 268 -3.23 2.97 7.55
CA PHE A 268 -1.79 2.71 7.54
C PHE A 268 -1.36 2.30 8.95
N PHE A 269 -0.54 1.25 9.02
CA PHE A 269 -0.15 0.62 10.26
C PHE A 269 1.38 0.58 10.36
N GLY A 270 1.90 1.10 11.47
CA GLY A 270 3.30 1.02 11.86
C GLY A 270 4.25 1.68 10.86
N GLY A 271 5.36 0.99 10.58
CA GLY A 271 6.45 1.47 9.74
C GLY A 271 7.76 1.64 10.52
N PHE A 272 8.82 2.05 9.85
CA PHE A 272 10.17 2.22 10.39
C PHE A 272 10.69 3.62 10.08
N ASP A 273 11.13 4.35 11.11
CA ASP A 273 11.60 5.73 10.98
C ASP A 273 13.13 5.87 10.77
N GLY A 274 13.82 4.75 10.57
CA GLY A 274 15.28 4.69 10.53
C GLY A 274 15.92 4.29 11.87
N THR A 275 15.18 4.43 12.98
CA THR A 275 15.66 4.12 14.34
C THR A 275 14.83 3.01 14.98
N ASP A 276 13.50 3.14 14.97
CA ASP A 276 12.59 2.21 15.65
C ASP A 276 11.33 1.91 14.81
N CYS A 277 10.64 0.82 15.16
CA CYS A 277 9.37 0.44 14.58
C CYS A 277 8.23 1.26 15.23
N SER A 278 7.52 2.01 14.40
CA SER A 278 6.38 2.80 14.83
C SER A 278 5.18 1.92 15.20
N LYS A 279 4.47 2.29 16.27
CA LYS A 279 3.17 1.72 16.65
C LYS A 279 1.99 2.53 16.11
N SER A 280 2.27 3.64 15.42
CA SER A 280 1.25 4.59 15.02
C SER A 280 0.32 3.99 13.97
N VAL A 281 -0.94 4.44 14.01
CA VAL A 281 -1.94 4.13 12.99
C VAL A 281 -2.38 5.47 12.39
N HIS A 282 -2.49 5.51 11.07
CA HIS A 282 -2.97 6.67 10.35
C HIS A 282 -4.14 6.29 9.45
N LYS A 283 -5.02 7.24 9.19
CA LYS A 283 -6.15 7.12 8.26
C LYS A 283 -6.06 8.23 7.23
N TYR A 284 -6.14 7.88 5.97
CA TYR A 284 -6.41 8.83 4.89
C TYR A 284 -7.83 8.63 4.39
N SER A 285 -8.69 9.65 4.57
CA SER A 285 -10.03 9.65 4.00
C SER A 285 -9.96 10.13 2.55
N ILE A 286 -10.26 9.23 1.62
CA ILE A 286 -10.12 9.49 0.18
C ILE A 286 -11.08 10.59 -0.27
N GLN A 287 -12.34 10.53 0.16
CA GLN A 287 -13.36 11.51 -0.20
C GLN A 287 -13.08 12.90 0.39
N LYS A 288 -12.61 12.96 1.64
CA LYS A 288 -12.32 14.22 2.33
C LYS A 288 -10.93 14.76 2.01
N ASN A 289 -10.08 14.00 1.32
CA ASN A 289 -8.66 14.30 1.11
C ASN A 289 -7.97 14.73 2.41
N GLN A 290 -8.19 13.97 3.49
CA GLN A 290 -7.80 14.36 4.84
C GLN A 290 -7.10 13.22 5.57
N TRP A 291 -5.96 13.54 6.17
CA TRP A 291 -5.21 12.63 7.05
C TRP A 291 -5.71 12.73 8.48
N THR A 292 -5.59 11.62 9.21
CA THR A 292 -5.80 11.53 10.66
C THR A 292 -4.70 10.65 11.22
N LYS A 293 -4.06 11.07 12.30
CA LYS A 293 -3.22 10.20 13.12
C LYS A 293 -4.02 9.84 14.36
N PHE A 294 -4.18 8.55 14.63
CA PHE A 294 -4.97 8.11 15.79
C PHE A 294 -4.19 8.29 17.10
N GLU A 295 -4.92 8.57 18.18
CA GLU A 295 -4.35 8.53 19.54
C GLU A 295 -4.03 7.09 19.97
N HIS A 296 -4.83 6.15 19.48
CA HIS A 296 -4.67 4.73 19.73
C HIS A 296 -3.58 4.13 18.87
N THR A 297 -2.69 3.37 19.48
CA THR A 297 -1.55 2.74 18.83
C THR A 297 -1.66 1.22 18.87
N LEU A 298 -0.88 0.55 18.01
CA LEU A 298 -0.76 -0.90 18.01
C LEU A 298 -0.09 -1.40 19.31
N PRO A 299 -0.45 -2.61 19.79
CA PRO A 299 0.13 -3.17 21.01
C PRO A 299 1.65 -3.33 20.91
N CYS A 300 2.16 -3.76 19.76
CA CYS A 300 3.57 -3.95 19.51
C CYS A 300 4.07 -3.05 18.37
N GLY A 301 5.28 -2.53 18.54
CA GLY A 301 6.02 -1.77 17.53
C GLY A 301 6.82 -2.80 16.76
N SER A 302 6.23 -3.36 15.72
CA SER A 302 6.89 -4.32 14.87
C SER A 302 7.05 -3.74 13.47
N SER A 303 8.03 -4.26 12.75
CA SER A 303 7.93 -4.33 11.29
C SER A 303 6.70 -5.18 10.99
N ILE A 304 5.55 -4.52 10.87
CA ILE A 304 4.31 -5.18 10.46
C ILE A 304 4.59 -5.81 9.11
N CYS A 305 4.53 -7.13 9.07
CA CYS A 305 4.93 -7.86 7.88
C CYS A 305 3.83 -7.83 6.83
N ASP A 306 2.57 -7.86 7.27
CA ASP A 306 1.41 -7.81 6.40
C ASP A 306 0.12 -7.46 7.16
N VAL A 307 -0.87 -6.93 6.44
CA VAL A 307 -2.20 -6.62 6.96
C VAL A 307 -3.26 -7.06 5.95
N ALA A 308 -4.27 -7.80 6.43
CA ALA A 308 -5.40 -8.26 5.62
C ALA A 308 -6.72 -7.71 6.15
N LEU A 309 -7.65 -7.38 5.26
CA LEU A 309 -9.03 -7.04 5.60
C LEU A 309 -9.93 -8.23 5.33
N THR A 310 -10.78 -8.65 6.28
CA THR A 310 -11.77 -9.72 6.02
C THR A 310 -12.71 -9.35 4.87
N GLU A 311 -13.27 -10.36 4.17
CA GLU A 311 -14.12 -10.08 2.98
C GLU A 311 -15.40 -9.31 3.35
N ASP A 312 -15.93 -9.52 4.55
CA ASP A 312 -17.05 -8.76 5.14
C ASP A 312 -16.66 -7.36 5.65
N LYS A 313 -15.37 -6.99 5.55
CA LYS A 313 -14.78 -5.74 6.04
C LYS A 313 -14.98 -5.48 7.53
N ALA A 314 -15.27 -6.50 8.34
CA ALA A 314 -15.50 -6.34 9.77
C ALA A 314 -14.19 -6.21 10.57
N TYR A 315 -13.14 -6.91 10.14
CA TYR A 315 -11.88 -7.00 10.88
C TYR A 315 -10.66 -6.75 10.00
N VAL A 316 -9.69 -6.03 10.57
CA VAL A 316 -8.32 -5.94 10.07
C VAL A 316 -7.49 -6.97 10.83
N HIS A 317 -6.85 -7.87 10.09
CA HIS A 317 -5.89 -8.82 10.63
C HIS A 317 -4.48 -8.30 10.40
N VAL A 318 -3.71 -8.16 11.47
CA VAL A 318 -2.30 -7.77 11.42
C VAL A 318 -1.48 -9.04 11.68
N ILE A 319 -0.64 -9.41 10.72
CA ILE A 319 0.09 -10.68 10.72
C ILE A 319 1.60 -10.39 10.68
N GLY A 320 2.32 -10.92 11.66
CA GLY A 320 3.78 -10.86 11.67
C GLY A 320 4.36 -9.85 12.65
N THR A 321 5.43 -10.26 13.32
CA THR A 321 6.48 -9.37 13.84
C THR A 321 7.86 -10.05 13.71
N ALA A 322 8.89 -9.24 13.52
CA ALA A 322 10.14 -9.43 14.23
C ALA A 322 10.61 -8.07 14.77
N SER A 323 10.50 -7.85 16.08
CA SER A 323 11.40 -6.90 16.74
C SER A 323 12.78 -7.56 16.78
N VAL A 324 13.79 -6.89 16.22
CA VAL A 324 15.18 -7.41 16.20
C VAL A 324 15.75 -7.60 17.60
N ARG A 325 15.09 -7.07 18.65
CA ARG A 325 15.61 -7.03 20.03
C ARG A 325 15.02 -8.06 20.98
N TRP A 326 13.95 -8.75 20.64
CA TRP A 326 13.28 -9.68 21.56
C TRP A 326 12.76 -10.89 20.77
N GLY A 327 13.14 -12.09 21.19
CA GLY A 327 12.94 -13.35 20.48
C GLY A 327 11.65 -13.46 19.67
N SER A 328 11.79 -13.85 18.41
CA SER A 328 10.82 -13.92 17.33
C SER A 328 9.47 -14.55 17.72
N HIS A 329 8.50 -13.74 18.17
CA HIS A 329 7.10 -14.17 18.30
C HIS A 329 6.29 -13.52 17.18
N VAL A 330 5.87 -14.34 16.21
CA VAL A 330 4.95 -13.89 15.17
C VAL A 330 3.56 -13.78 15.78
N GLU A 331 3.14 -12.55 16.03
CA GLU A 331 1.79 -12.27 16.50
C GLU A 331 0.82 -12.20 15.32
N HIS A 332 -0.35 -12.79 15.51
CA HIS A 332 -1.51 -12.57 14.66
C HIS A 332 -2.57 -11.94 15.54
N ILE A 333 -2.92 -10.69 15.25
CA ILE A 333 -4.00 -10.00 15.94
C ILE A 333 -5.09 -9.63 14.96
N ARG A 334 -6.32 -9.49 15.44
CA ARG A 334 -7.38 -8.81 14.71
C ARG A 334 -7.92 -7.63 15.49
N ILE A 335 -8.32 -6.61 14.74
CA ILE A 335 -8.85 -5.34 15.25
C ILE A 335 -10.14 -5.06 14.48
N LYS A 336 -11.19 -4.58 15.16
CA LYS A 336 -12.45 -4.23 14.50
C LYS A 336 -12.26 -2.99 13.63
N VAL A 337 -12.76 -3.02 12.40
CA VAL A 337 -12.72 -1.85 11.50
C VAL A 337 -13.48 -0.68 12.09
N ASP A 338 -14.64 -0.94 12.69
CA ASP A 338 -15.50 0.09 13.27
C ASP A 338 -14.78 0.94 14.32
N ASP A 339 -13.78 0.39 15.03
CA ASP A 339 -13.00 1.15 16.00
C ASP A 339 -12.18 2.29 15.38
N TRP A 340 -11.79 2.16 14.11
CA TRP A 340 -11.04 3.18 13.35
C TRP A 340 -11.93 4.12 12.52
N MET A 341 -13.20 3.76 12.38
CA MET A 341 -14.19 4.50 11.59
C MET A 341 -15.09 5.41 12.43
N LYS A 342 -14.88 5.47 13.75
CA LYS A 342 -15.58 6.39 14.65
C LYS A 342 -15.23 7.86 14.35
N GLU A 343 -16.04 8.75 14.92
CA GLU A 343 -15.75 10.18 14.93
C GLU A 343 -14.41 10.44 15.62
N ASP A 344 -13.68 11.43 15.09
CA ASP A 344 -12.36 11.79 15.60
C ASP A 344 -12.47 12.34 17.03
N THR A 345 -11.54 11.94 17.89
CA THR A 345 -11.40 12.51 19.24
C THR A 345 -10.93 13.96 19.18
N GLU A 346 -11.01 14.69 20.30
CA GLU A 346 -10.52 16.07 20.34
C GLU A 346 -9.02 16.18 20.00
N MET A 347 -8.23 15.21 20.46
CA MET A 347 -6.79 15.14 20.14
C MET A 347 -6.55 14.91 18.64
N GLU A 348 -7.37 14.06 18.01
CA GLU A 348 -7.26 13.76 16.58
C GLU A 348 -7.71 14.95 15.73
N ARG A 349 -8.73 15.71 16.17
CA ARG A 349 -9.15 16.97 15.54
C ARG A 349 -8.06 18.04 15.65
N GLN A 350 -7.47 18.19 16.84
CA GLN A 350 -6.36 19.11 17.07
C GLN A 350 -5.18 18.78 16.16
N TRP A 351 -4.82 17.49 16.07
CA TRP A 351 -3.74 17.03 15.18
C TRP A 351 -4.01 17.38 13.71
N LYS A 352 -5.26 17.28 13.24
CA LYS A 352 -5.64 17.67 11.88
C LYS A 352 -5.43 19.16 11.61
N VAL A 353 -5.74 20.01 12.58
CA VAL A 353 -5.54 21.46 12.46
C VAL A 353 -4.05 21.77 12.36
N GLU A 354 -3.23 21.20 13.24
CA GLU A 354 -1.77 21.38 13.21
C GLU A 354 -1.15 20.88 11.91
N GLU A 355 -1.63 19.75 11.39
CA GLU A 355 -1.14 19.18 10.13
C GLU A 355 -1.55 20.04 8.92
N GLU A 356 -2.74 20.64 8.96
CA GLU A 356 -3.21 21.59 7.96
C GLU A 356 -2.41 22.89 7.97
N GLU A 357 -2.02 23.39 9.14
CA GLU A 357 -1.13 24.56 9.26
C GLU A 357 0.24 24.27 8.65
N LYS A 358 0.82 23.10 8.91
CA LYS A 358 2.08 22.68 8.26
C LYS A 358 1.96 22.63 6.75
N ARG A 359 0.85 22.10 6.21
CA ARG A 359 0.59 22.09 4.77
C ARG A 359 0.65 23.51 4.18
N LYS A 360 -0.10 24.44 4.76
CA LYS A 360 -0.14 25.84 4.30
C LYS A 360 1.23 26.51 4.39
N LEU A 361 1.98 26.27 5.46
CA LEU A 361 3.33 26.81 5.61
C LEU A 361 4.28 26.28 4.53
N GLU A 362 4.22 24.99 4.19
CA GLU A 362 5.03 24.41 3.10
C GLU A 362 4.64 24.95 1.72
N GLU A 363 3.34 25.18 1.48
CA GLU A 363 2.84 25.83 0.26
C GLU A 363 3.41 27.25 0.12
N ILE A 364 3.29 28.07 1.17
CA ILE A 364 3.85 29.44 1.21
C ILE A 364 5.37 29.43 0.98
N GLN A 365 6.10 28.50 1.63
CA GLN A 365 7.55 28.39 1.44
C GLN A 365 7.90 28.03 -0.01
N THR A 366 7.09 27.20 -0.67
CA THR A 366 7.29 26.81 -2.06
C THR A 366 7.05 28.00 -2.99
N GLU A 367 5.99 28.77 -2.76
CA GLU A 367 5.70 30.01 -3.51
C GLU A 367 6.82 31.04 -3.37
N ILE A 368 7.31 31.28 -2.15
CA ILE A 368 8.43 32.20 -1.90
C ILE A 368 9.68 31.77 -2.67
N LYS A 369 10.03 30.48 -2.67
CA LYS A 369 11.17 29.96 -3.44
C LYS A 369 10.99 30.16 -4.95
N GLN A 370 9.78 29.94 -5.47
CA GLN A 370 9.48 30.15 -6.89
C GLN A 370 9.56 31.64 -7.27
N MET A 371 9.16 32.56 -6.39
CA MET A 371 9.31 34.00 -6.61
C MET A 371 10.77 34.43 -6.59
N GLY A 372 11.57 33.94 -5.63
CA GLY A 372 13.01 34.24 -5.55
C GLY A 372 13.78 33.80 -6.80
N ASN A 373 13.40 32.69 -7.41
CA ASN A 373 13.99 32.21 -8.67
C ASN A 373 13.55 33.01 -9.92
N LYS A 374 12.49 33.82 -9.84
CA LYS A 374 11.98 34.66 -10.94
C LYS A 374 12.54 36.09 -10.92
N ILE A 375 13.20 36.51 -9.84
CA ILE A 375 13.82 37.84 -9.76
C ILE A 375 15.22 37.75 -10.39
N ASP A 376 15.32 38.09 -11.67
CA ASP A 376 16.62 38.29 -12.32
C ASP A 376 17.19 39.65 -11.90
N ILE A 377 18.04 39.64 -10.87
CA ILE A 377 18.70 40.84 -10.34
C ILE A 377 19.56 41.55 -11.43
N ARG A 378 19.91 40.87 -12.54
CA ARG A 378 20.66 41.48 -13.65
C ARG A 378 19.82 42.41 -14.54
N ALA A 379 18.50 42.38 -14.43
CA ALA A 379 17.62 43.32 -15.14
C ALA A 379 17.48 44.68 -14.42
N LEU A 380 18.05 44.82 -13.22
CA LEU A 380 18.06 46.06 -12.43
C LEU A 380 19.39 46.82 -12.57
N THR A 381 19.88 47.04 -13.80
CA THR A 381 20.83 48.14 -14.03
C THR A 381 20.05 49.45 -14.04
N VAL A 382 20.05 50.13 -12.90
CA VAL A 382 19.63 51.54 -12.80
C VAL A 382 20.73 52.37 -13.44
N ASP A 383 20.41 53.11 -14.51
CA ASP A 383 21.29 54.13 -15.07
C ASP A 383 21.58 55.17 -13.99
N LEU A 384 22.80 55.14 -13.45
CA LEU A 384 23.36 56.23 -12.67
C LEU A 384 23.62 57.39 -13.64
N ILE A 385 22.62 58.25 -13.80
CA ILE A 385 22.80 59.56 -14.42
C ILE A 385 23.75 60.36 -13.52
N SER A 386 24.97 60.57 -14.00
CA SER A 386 25.95 61.47 -13.42
C SER A 386 25.49 62.92 -13.57
N CYS A 387 25.31 63.62 -12.45
CA CYS A 387 25.31 65.09 -12.41
C CYS A 387 26.74 65.61 -12.30
#